data_AF-A0A0T5YXM8-F1
#
_entry.id   AF-A0A0T5YXM8-F1
#
_cell.length_a   1.000
_cell.length_b   1.000
_cell.length_c   1.000
_cell.angle_alpha   90.00
_cell.angle_beta   90.00
_cell.angle_gamma   90.00
#
_symmetry.space_group_name_H-M   'P 1'
#
loop_
_entity.id
_entity.type
_entity.pdbx_description
1 polymer ?
#
loop_
_entity_poly.entity_id
_entity_poly.type
_entity_poly.pdbx_seq_one_letter_code
_entity_poly.pdbx_strand_id
1 'polypeptide(L)'
;MENQFKIDCYADRLNILYANLNQSILVTLMVILVLASIQYDVVAHSILTSWILVQLLVLIGRFWLGLRFAKKAPMNSDLRKWGRRFFIGAVSTGLVWGAAGLVFFPSDSIALQVFTVLVLAGLAAGALTVLAADFSSYAAYACTTLLPVTVNSAIYADRLHINRSESIGSLFLNLPKYTLYLTCGRNS
;
A
#
# COMPACT_ATOMS: atom_id res chain seq x y z
N MET A 1 15.84 -4.74 33.06
CA MET A 1 14.40 -5.06 32.92
C MET A 1 13.76 -4.28 31.78
N GLU A 2 13.87 -2.95 31.75
CA GLU A 2 13.40 -2.06 30.66
C GLU A 2 13.75 -2.52 29.23
N ASN A 3 15.00 -2.94 28.97
CA ASN A 3 15.43 -3.37 27.63
C ASN A 3 14.81 -4.70 27.20
N GLN A 4 14.54 -5.62 28.13
CA GLN A 4 13.96 -6.92 27.80
C GLN A 4 12.50 -6.76 27.38
N PHE A 5 11.74 -5.95 28.14
CA PHE A 5 10.35 -5.62 27.83
C PHE A 5 10.18 -4.97 26.45
N LYS A 6 11.10 -4.07 26.06
CA LYS A 6 11.10 -3.45 24.72
C LYS A 6 11.36 -4.46 23.60
N ILE A 7 12.23 -5.45 23.83
CA ILE A 7 12.53 -6.51 22.87
C ILE A 7 11.30 -7.42 22.69
N ASP A 8 10.65 -7.81 23.78
CA ASP A 8 9.48 -8.68 23.76
C ASP A 8 8.30 -8.01 23.04
N CYS A 9 7.99 -6.75 23.37
CA CYS A 9 6.96 -5.96 22.68
C CYS A 9 7.23 -5.82 21.16
N TYR A 10 8.50 -5.65 20.78
CA TYR A 10 8.87 -5.55 19.37
C TYR A 10 8.72 -6.89 18.63
N ALA A 11 9.04 -8.01 19.28
CA ALA A 11 8.83 -9.34 18.74
C ALA A 11 7.33 -9.62 18.51
N ASP A 12 6.47 -9.28 19.49
CA ASP A 12 5.01 -9.45 19.37
C ASP A 12 4.41 -8.63 18.23
N ARG A 13 4.85 -7.36 18.09
CA ARG A 13 4.46 -6.52 16.96
C ARG A 13 4.82 -7.16 15.61
N LEU A 14 6.04 -7.69 15.47
CA LEU A 14 6.45 -8.38 14.25
C LEU A 14 5.61 -9.64 14.02
N ASN A 15 5.34 -10.43 15.07
CA ASN A 15 4.50 -11.62 14.95
C ASN A 15 3.11 -11.29 14.40
N ILE A 16 2.47 -10.23 14.89
CA ILE A 16 1.16 -9.77 14.37
C ILE A 16 1.27 -9.34 12.89
N LEU A 17 2.28 -8.54 12.55
CA LEU A 17 2.48 -8.06 11.17
C LEU A 17 2.72 -9.23 10.20
N TYR A 18 3.52 -10.21 10.60
CA TYR A 18 3.82 -11.39 9.79
C TYR A 18 2.65 -12.37 9.72
N ALA A 19 1.82 -12.47 10.76
CA ALA A 19 0.59 -13.26 10.74
C ALA A 19 -0.44 -12.69 9.73
N ASN A 20 -0.54 -11.36 9.65
CA ASN A 20 -1.47 -10.70 8.74
C ASN A 20 -0.99 -10.65 7.26
N LEU A 21 0.23 -11.10 6.96
CA LEU A 21 0.74 -11.14 5.58
C LEU A 21 -0.13 -12.01 4.68
N ASN A 22 -0.60 -13.17 5.17
CA ASN A 22 -1.41 -14.08 4.38
C ASN A 22 -2.75 -13.44 4.00
N GLN A 23 -3.40 -12.74 4.94
CA GLN A 23 -4.62 -11.98 4.66
C GLN A 23 -4.35 -10.87 3.64
N SER A 24 -3.24 -10.14 3.80
CA SER A 24 -2.84 -9.08 2.85
C SER A 24 -2.62 -9.60 1.43
N ILE A 25 -1.99 -10.78 1.30
CA ILE A 25 -1.74 -11.46 0.02
C ILE A 25 -3.07 -11.82 -0.66
N LEU A 26 -4.04 -12.39 0.07
CA LEU A 26 -5.35 -12.76 -0.47
C LEU A 26 -6.13 -11.55 -0.97
N VAL A 27 -6.18 -10.48 -0.17
CA VAL A 27 -6.85 -9.23 -0.56
C VAL A 27 -6.17 -8.63 -1.79
N THR A 28 -4.84 -8.58 -1.81
CA THR A 28 -4.07 -8.05 -2.94
C THR A 28 -4.35 -8.83 -4.23
N LEU A 29 -4.39 -10.16 -4.18
CA LEU A 29 -4.75 -11.01 -5.31
C LEU A 29 -6.16 -10.72 -5.84
N MET A 30 -7.13 -10.60 -4.93
CA MET A 30 -8.52 -10.28 -5.31
C MET A 30 -8.60 -8.92 -6.02
N VAL A 31 -7.92 -7.89 -5.51
CA VAL A 31 -7.94 -6.56 -6.10
C VAL A 31 -7.22 -6.54 -7.45
N ILE A 32 -6.11 -7.27 -7.61
CA ILE A 32 -5.43 -7.43 -8.91
C ILE A 32 -6.39 -8.02 -9.95
N LEU A 33 -7.13 -9.07 -9.60
CA LEU A 33 -8.08 -9.73 -10.51
C LEU A 33 -9.22 -8.79 -10.93
N VAL A 34 -9.80 -8.07 -9.97
CA VAL A 34 -10.89 -7.11 -10.23
C VAL A 34 -10.41 -5.93 -11.08
N LEU A 35 -9.23 -5.37 -10.77
CA LEU A 35 -8.68 -4.25 -11.53
C LEU A 35 -8.31 -4.70 -12.96
N ALA A 36 -7.72 -5.89 -13.10
CA ALA A 36 -7.35 -6.46 -14.38
C ALA A 36 -8.57 -6.76 -15.26
N SER A 37 -9.66 -7.29 -14.69
CA SER A 37 -10.86 -7.62 -15.48
C SER A 37 -11.56 -6.37 -15.99
N ILE A 38 -11.64 -5.31 -15.19
CA ILE A 38 -12.30 -4.06 -15.58
C ILE A 38 -11.48 -3.27 -16.62
N GLN A 39 -10.15 -3.32 -16.52
CA GLN A 39 -9.25 -2.59 -17.42
C GLN A 39 -8.78 -3.42 -18.63
N TYR A 40 -9.24 -4.68 -18.75
CA TYR A 40 -8.74 -5.64 -19.75
C TYR A 40 -8.88 -5.14 -21.19
N ASP A 41 -10.06 -4.59 -21.53
CA ASP A 41 -10.36 -4.15 -22.89
C ASP A 41 -9.83 -2.75 -23.22
N VAL A 42 -9.41 -2.00 -22.21
CA VAL A 42 -9.05 -0.57 -22.34
C VAL A 42 -7.54 -0.36 -22.36
N VAL A 43 -6.80 -1.15 -21.58
CA VAL A 43 -5.34 -1.01 -21.46
C VAL A 43 -4.64 -2.04 -22.34
N ALA A 44 -3.52 -1.65 -22.95
CA ALA A 44 -2.70 -2.55 -23.74
C ALA A 44 -2.35 -3.82 -22.95
N HIS A 45 -2.61 -4.99 -23.53
CA HIS A 45 -2.44 -6.28 -22.84
C HIS A 45 -0.99 -6.51 -22.37
N SER A 46 0.00 -5.97 -23.09
CA SER A 46 1.43 -6.02 -22.70
C SER A 46 1.71 -5.29 -21.38
N ILE A 47 1.03 -4.16 -21.16
CA ILE A 47 1.17 -3.34 -19.96
C ILE A 47 0.47 -4.03 -18.78
N LEU A 48 -0.76 -4.49 -19.00
CA LEU A 48 -1.54 -5.20 -17.98
C LEU A 48 -0.81 -6.47 -17.50
N THR A 49 -0.33 -7.29 -18.44
CA THR A 49 0.39 -8.54 -18.11
C THR A 49 1.71 -8.27 -17.39
N SER A 50 2.49 -7.26 -17.82
CA SER A 50 3.73 -6.87 -17.14
C SER A 50 3.47 -6.43 -15.70
N TRP A 51 2.42 -5.63 -15.47
CA TRP A 51 2.06 -5.18 -14.14
C TRP A 51 1.60 -6.34 -13.23
N ILE A 52 0.77 -7.26 -13.75
CA ILE A 52 0.36 -8.47 -13.03
C ILE A 52 1.58 -9.32 -12.67
N LEU A 53 2.53 -9.51 -13.59
CA LEU A 53 3.76 -10.27 -13.33
C LEU A 53 4.58 -9.64 -12.19
N VAL A 54 4.77 -8.32 -12.22
CA VAL A 54 5.48 -7.61 -11.15
C VAL A 54 4.76 -7.75 -9.81
N GLN A 55 3.43 -7.67 -9.79
CA GLN A 55 2.65 -7.90 -8.57
C GLN A 55 2.83 -9.32 -8.04
N LEU A 56 2.75 -10.34 -8.91
CA LEU A 56 2.95 -11.74 -8.53
C LEU A 56 4.34 -11.97 -7.95
N LEU A 57 5.38 -11.36 -8.52
CA LEU A 57 6.75 -11.43 -7.97
C LEU A 57 6.83 -10.84 -6.56
N VAL A 58 6.16 -9.71 -6.31
CA VAL A 58 6.09 -9.10 -4.97
C VAL A 58 5.31 -9.99 -4.00
N LEU A 59 4.18 -10.57 -4.42
CA LEU A 59 3.37 -11.51 -3.63
C LEU A 59 4.18 -12.75 -3.23
N ILE A 60 4.91 -13.35 -4.17
CA ILE A 60 5.81 -14.49 -3.91
C ILE A 60 6.90 -14.09 -2.93
N GLY A 61 7.51 -12.92 -3.12
CA GLY A 61 8.54 -12.40 -2.22
C GLY A 61 8.01 -12.22 -0.78
N ARG A 62 6.79 -11.68 -0.62
CA ARG A 62 6.14 -11.52 0.68
C ARG A 62 5.77 -12.86 1.31
N PHE A 63 5.24 -13.79 0.54
CA PHE A 63 4.93 -15.14 1.00
C PHE A 63 6.19 -15.85 1.50
N TRP A 64 7.28 -15.79 0.74
CA TRP A 64 8.55 -16.40 1.13
C TRP A 64 9.16 -15.75 2.37
N LEU A 65 9.02 -14.43 2.50
CA LEU A 65 9.43 -13.70 3.70
C LEU A 65 8.62 -14.15 4.92
N GLY A 66 7.30 -14.32 4.78
CA GLY A 66 6.42 -14.87 5.82
C GLY A 66 6.80 -16.28 6.25
N LEU A 67 7.04 -17.18 5.29
CA LEU A 67 7.49 -18.54 5.55
C LEU A 67 8.85 -18.57 6.27
N ARG A 68 9.80 -17.73 5.84
CA ARG A 68 11.10 -17.67 6.50
C ARG A 68 11.01 -17.08 7.90
N PHE A 69 10.12 -16.12 8.14
CA PHE A 69 9.88 -15.59 9.48
C PHE A 69 9.29 -16.67 10.38
N ALA A 70 8.24 -17.36 9.95
CA ALA A 70 7.63 -18.46 10.71
C ALA A 70 8.63 -19.58 11.08
N LYS A 71 9.59 -19.87 10.18
CA LYS A 71 10.63 -20.89 10.43
C LYS A 71 11.82 -20.41 11.26
N LYS A 72 12.17 -19.12 11.26
CA LYS A 72 13.42 -18.59 11.87
C LYS A 72 13.22 -17.62 13.03
N ALA A 73 12.01 -17.09 13.24
CA ALA A 73 11.69 -16.18 14.33
C ALA A 73 12.04 -16.74 15.73
N PRO A 74 11.91 -18.06 16.03
CA PRO A 74 12.24 -18.58 17.36
C PRO A 74 13.74 -18.60 17.70
N MET A 75 14.64 -18.40 16.72
CA MET A 75 16.05 -18.77 16.86
C MET A 75 16.98 -17.57 16.74
N ASN A 76 17.14 -16.80 17.83
CA ASN A 76 18.19 -15.77 18.05
C ASN A 76 18.40 -14.78 16.89
N SER A 77 17.41 -14.60 16.02
CA SER A 77 17.56 -13.80 14.82
C SER A 77 17.24 -12.35 15.15
N ASP A 78 18.15 -11.46 14.78
CA ASP A 78 18.11 -10.03 14.98
C ASP A 78 16.76 -9.44 14.48
N LEU A 79 15.80 -9.27 15.38
CA LEU A 79 14.41 -8.85 15.09
C LEU A 79 14.38 -7.60 14.20
N ARG A 80 15.36 -6.72 14.39
CA ARG A 80 15.54 -5.49 13.62
C ARG A 80 15.71 -5.73 12.12
N LYS A 81 16.37 -6.83 11.72
CA LYS A 81 16.52 -7.23 10.32
C LYS A 81 15.18 -7.66 9.71
N TRP A 82 14.33 -8.35 10.49
CA TRP A 82 13.00 -8.75 10.05
C TRP A 82 12.05 -7.57 9.89
N GLY A 83 12.11 -6.59 10.79
CA GLY A 83 11.40 -5.32 10.61
C GLY A 83 11.83 -4.57 9.35
N ARG A 84 13.15 -4.46 9.10
CA ARG A 84 13.65 -3.81 7.87
C ARG A 84 13.20 -4.53 6.60
N ARG A 85 13.21 -5.87 6.58
CA ARG A 85 12.73 -6.65 5.44
C ARG A 85 11.23 -6.46 5.21
N PHE A 86 10.44 -6.43 6.28
CA PHE A 86 9.01 -6.15 6.20
C PHE A 86 8.75 -4.76 5.62
N PHE A 87 9.47 -3.74 6.11
CA PHE A 87 9.38 -2.36 5.63
C PHE A 87 9.70 -2.25 4.12
N ILE A 88 10.81 -2.85 3.68
CA ILE A 88 11.17 -2.87 2.25
C ILE A 88 10.07 -3.55 1.43
N GLY A 89 9.53 -4.68 1.91
CA GLY A 89 8.41 -5.35 1.26
C GLY A 89 7.17 -4.46 1.15
N ALA A 90 6.83 -3.72 2.20
CA ALA A 90 5.72 -2.77 2.20
C ALA A 90 5.93 -1.65 1.18
N VAL A 91 7.11 -1.04 1.16
CA VAL A 91 7.48 0.01 0.20
C VAL A 91 7.41 -0.51 -1.24
N SER A 92 7.97 -1.68 -1.52
CA SER A 92 7.91 -2.28 -2.86
C SER A 92 6.48 -2.54 -3.31
N THR A 93 5.62 -3.06 -2.43
CA THR A 93 4.20 -3.24 -2.75
C THR A 93 3.50 -1.90 -3.03
N GLY A 94 3.79 -0.88 -2.24
CA GLY A 94 3.22 0.45 -2.45
C GLY A 94 3.67 1.09 -3.77
N LEU A 95 4.94 0.94 -4.15
CA LEU A 95 5.46 1.41 -5.44
C LEU A 95 4.79 0.73 -6.63
N VAL A 96 4.55 -0.58 -6.56
CA VAL A 96 3.88 -1.32 -7.66
C VAL A 96 2.41 -0.91 -7.78
N TRP A 97 1.72 -0.68 -6.66
CA TRP A 97 0.37 -0.12 -6.67
C TRP A 97 0.34 1.33 -7.14
N GLY A 98 1.31 2.15 -6.75
CA GLY A 98 1.45 3.52 -7.24
C GLY A 98 1.71 3.57 -8.75
N ALA A 99 2.54 2.67 -9.28
CA ALA A 99 2.74 2.52 -10.72
C ALA A 99 1.42 2.19 -11.45
N ALA A 100 0.50 1.45 -10.83
CA ALA A 100 -0.82 1.21 -11.38
C ALA A 100 -1.59 2.52 -11.62
N GLY A 101 -1.49 3.49 -10.72
CA GLY A 101 -2.09 4.82 -10.86
C GLY A 101 -1.54 5.67 -12.00
N LEU A 102 -0.32 5.36 -12.48
CA LEU A 102 0.27 6.01 -13.66
C LEU A 102 -0.14 5.31 -14.96
N VAL A 103 -0.22 3.98 -14.90
CA VAL A 103 -0.32 3.10 -16.06
C VAL A 103 -1.77 2.81 -16.45
N PHE A 104 -2.68 2.69 -15.48
CA PHE A 104 -4.10 2.43 -15.69
C PHE A 104 -4.94 3.71 -15.70
N PHE A 105 -4.36 4.82 -16.16
CA PHE A 105 -5.05 6.10 -16.33
C PHE A 105 -5.37 6.35 -17.82
N PRO A 106 -6.38 5.68 -18.40
CA PRO A 106 -6.77 5.96 -19.78
C PRO A 106 -7.32 7.40 -19.87
N SER A 107 -6.86 8.15 -20.86
CA SER A 107 -7.33 9.52 -21.13
C SER A 107 -8.82 9.58 -21.49
N ASP A 108 -9.38 8.46 -21.95
CA ASP A 108 -10.62 8.45 -22.71
C ASP A 108 -11.86 8.17 -21.83
N SER A 109 -11.69 7.82 -20.55
CA SER A 109 -12.79 7.55 -19.63
C SER A 109 -12.53 8.02 -18.21
N ILE A 110 -13.21 9.09 -17.81
CA ILE A 110 -13.20 9.63 -16.43
C ILE A 110 -13.68 8.57 -15.43
N ALA A 111 -14.63 7.71 -15.81
CA ALA A 111 -15.15 6.68 -14.92
C ALA A 111 -14.05 5.68 -14.48
N LEU A 112 -13.17 5.26 -15.40
CA LEU A 112 -12.07 4.35 -15.10
C LEU A 112 -10.97 5.01 -14.26
N GLN A 113 -10.76 6.32 -14.45
CA GLN A 113 -9.85 7.11 -13.62
C GLN A 113 -10.37 7.17 -12.18
N VAL A 114 -11.63 7.54 -11.98
CA VAL A 114 -12.27 7.59 -10.65
C VAL A 114 -12.26 6.20 -10.00
N PHE A 115 -12.59 5.15 -10.75
CA PHE A 115 -12.52 3.77 -10.26
C PHE A 115 -11.12 3.42 -9.75
N THR A 116 -10.07 3.69 -10.53
CA THR A 116 -8.69 3.41 -10.15
C THR A 116 -8.27 4.19 -8.89
N VAL A 117 -8.65 5.47 -8.79
CA VAL A 117 -8.40 6.29 -7.60
C VAL A 117 -9.11 5.72 -6.38
N LEU A 118 -10.39 5.33 -6.51
CA LEU A 118 -11.17 4.73 -5.42
C LEU A 118 -10.58 3.40 -4.95
N VAL A 119 -10.12 2.55 -5.88
CA VAL A 119 -9.45 1.28 -5.53
C VAL A 119 -8.16 1.53 -4.75
N LEU A 120 -7.32 2.46 -5.21
CA LEU A 120 -6.05 2.79 -4.53
C LEU A 120 -6.28 3.46 -3.17
N ALA A 121 -7.30 4.31 -3.07
CA ALA A 121 -7.76 4.89 -1.81
C ALA A 121 -8.25 3.81 -0.82
N GLY A 122 -9.08 2.89 -1.30
CA GLY A 122 -9.58 1.76 -0.52
C GLY A 122 -8.46 0.83 -0.05
N LEU A 123 -7.47 0.57 -0.90
CA LEU A 123 -6.26 -0.19 -0.54
C LEU A 123 -5.44 0.51 0.54
N ALA A 124 -5.27 1.84 0.46
CA ALA A 124 -4.58 2.61 1.50
C ALA A 124 -5.34 2.54 2.83
N ALA A 125 -6.65 2.74 2.83
CA ALA A 125 -7.49 2.64 4.02
C ALA A 125 -7.48 1.22 4.62
N GLY A 126 -7.56 0.18 3.78
CA GLY A 126 -7.47 -1.21 4.22
C GLY A 126 -6.09 -1.59 4.76
N ALA A 127 -5.02 -1.03 4.21
CA ALA A 127 -3.67 -1.25 4.72
C ALA A 127 -3.47 -0.65 6.11
N LEU A 128 -4.18 0.43 6.47
CA LEU A 128 -4.12 1.03 7.81
C LEU A 128 -4.56 0.03 8.89
N THR A 129 -5.60 -0.76 8.65
CA THR A 129 -6.09 -1.73 9.66
C THR A 129 -5.10 -2.85 9.92
N VAL A 130 -4.33 -3.24 8.89
CA VAL A 130 -3.36 -4.34 8.97
C VAL A 130 -1.99 -3.87 9.46
N LEU A 131 -1.55 -2.68 9.05
CA LEU A 131 -0.26 -2.09 9.42
C LEU A 131 -0.38 -1.08 10.57
N ALA A 132 -1.53 -0.97 11.26
CA ALA A 132 -1.71 -0.05 12.39
C ALA A 132 -0.65 -0.23 13.48
N ALA A 133 -0.23 -1.48 13.72
CA ALA A 133 0.83 -1.80 14.66
C ALA A 133 2.19 -1.21 14.25
N ASP A 134 2.41 -0.92 12.97
CA ASP A 134 3.60 -0.24 12.44
C ASP A 134 3.27 0.94 11.51
N PHE A 135 2.96 2.07 12.14
CA PHE A 135 2.64 3.30 11.44
C PHE A 135 3.74 3.77 10.47
N SER A 136 5.01 3.49 10.75
CA SER A 136 6.11 3.87 9.83
C SER A 136 6.04 3.08 8.51
N SER A 137 5.81 1.77 8.58
CA SER A 137 5.59 0.95 7.39
C SER A 137 4.29 1.34 6.67
N TYR A 138 3.22 1.64 7.41
CA TYR A 138 1.97 2.14 6.83
C TYR A 138 2.16 3.46 6.08
N ALA A 139 2.81 4.45 6.70
CA ALA A 139 3.02 5.77 6.10
C ALA A 139 3.85 5.65 4.82
N ALA A 140 4.91 4.83 4.83
CA ALA A 140 5.72 4.60 3.63
C ALA A 140 4.93 3.91 2.51
N TYR A 141 4.12 2.91 2.84
CA TYR A 141 3.20 2.25 1.89
C TYR A 141 2.18 3.24 1.31
N ALA A 142 1.50 4.00 2.17
CA ALA A 142 0.47 4.95 1.78
C ALA A 142 1.07 6.05 0.89
N CYS A 143 2.22 6.62 1.27
CA CYS A 143 2.92 7.61 0.45
C CYS A 143 3.29 7.04 -0.92
N THR A 144 3.92 5.88 -0.99
CA THR A 144 4.36 5.31 -2.28
C THR A 144 3.19 4.89 -3.17
N THR A 145 2.07 4.48 -2.59
CA THR A 145 0.85 4.13 -3.32
C THR A 145 0.10 5.36 -3.83
N LEU A 146 -0.06 6.38 -3.00
CA LEU A 146 -0.92 7.53 -3.29
C LEU A 146 -0.20 8.64 -4.07
N LEU A 147 1.11 8.82 -3.86
CA LEU A 147 1.88 9.92 -4.47
C LEU A 147 1.81 9.90 -6.01
N PRO A 148 1.95 8.76 -6.71
CA PRO A 148 1.84 8.76 -8.16
C PRO A 148 0.44 9.13 -8.65
N VAL A 149 -0.61 8.71 -7.95
CA VAL A 149 -2.01 9.03 -8.28
C VAL A 149 -2.30 10.51 -8.10
N THR A 150 -1.83 11.11 -6.99
CA THR A 150 -2.04 12.53 -6.72
C THR A 150 -1.32 13.40 -7.73
N VAL A 151 -0.10 13.03 -8.13
CA VAL A 151 0.63 13.73 -9.20
C VAL A 151 -0.10 13.61 -10.54
N ASN A 152 -0.54 12.40 -10.91
CA ASN A 152 -1.17 12.19 -12.21
C ASN A 152 -2.52 12.93 -12.31
N SER A 153 -3.36 12.78 -11.27
CA SER A 153 -4.65 13.49 -11.20
C SER A 153 -4.50 15.01 -11.25
N ALA A 154 -3.46 15.59 -10.64
CA ALA A 154 -3.20 17.02 -10.73
C ALA A 154 -2.84 17.45 -12.17
N ILE A 155 -2.03 16.65 -12.89
CA ILE A 155 -1.65 16.93 -14.29
C ILE A 155 -2.87 16.86 -15.22
N TYR A 156 -3.78 15.90 -15.02
CA TYR A 156 -5.00 15.78 -15.83
C TYR A 156 -6.08 16.81 -15.45
N ALA A 157 -6.17 17.21 -14.18
CA ALA A 157 -7.09 18.27 -13.72
C ALA A 157 -6.77 19.63 -14.36
N ASP A 158 -5.48 19.94 -14.56
CA ASP A 158 -5.02 21.15 -15.26
C ASP A 158 -5.51 21.20 -16.73
N ARG A 159 -5.83 20.06 -17.36
CA ARG A 159 -6.34 20.00 -18.73
C ARG A 159 -7.85 20.20 -18.85
N LEU A 160 -8.60 20.12 -17.75
CA LEU A 160 -10.06 20.20 -17.74
C LEU A 160 -10.62 21.56 -17.26
N HIS A 161 -9.78 22.59 -17.09
CA HIS A 161 -10.18 23.91 -16.55
C HIS A 161 -10.94 23.84 -15.20
N ILE A 162 -10.79 22.75 -14.43
CA ILE A 162 -11.36 22.63 -13.10
C ILE A 162 -10.44 23.38 -12.13
N ASN A 163 -11.01 24.35 -11.41
CA ASN A 163 -10.28 25.25 -10.51
C ASN A 163 -9.36 24.51 -9.53
N ARG A 164 -8.14 25.04 -9.38
CA ARG A 164 -7.02 24.53 -8.55
C ARG A 164 -7.32 24.16 -7.09
N SER A 165 -8.50 24.46 -6.54
CA SER A 165 -8.80 24.28 -5.11
C SER A 165 -9.39 22.92 -4.74
N GLU A 166 -9.94 22.14 -5.69
CA GLU A 166 -10.66 20.90 -5.39
C GLU A 166 -10.06 19.67 -6.09
N SER A 167 -8.74 19.65 -6.27
CA SER A 167 -8.08 18.42 -6.71
C SER A 167 -8.27 17.34 -5.64
N ILE A 168 -8.89 16.22 -6.02
CA ILE A 168 -9.09 15.01 -5.20
C ILE A 168 -7.78 14.62 -4.46
N GLY A 169 -6.62 14.90 -5.04
CA GLY A 169 -5.31 14.69 -4.41
C GLY A 169 -5.03 15.48 -3.12
N SER A 170 -5.67 16.64 -2.88
CA SER A 170 -5.51 17.42 -1.64
C SER A 170 -6.19 16.76 -0.43
N LEU A 171 -7.29 16.04 -0.67
CA LEU A 171 -7.96 15.20 0.32
C LEU A 171 -7.04 14.04 0.75
N PHE A 172 -6.35 13.43 -0.21
CA PHE A 172 -5.43 12.30 0.02
C PHE A 172 -4.10 12.70 0.65
N LEU A 173 -3.54 13.86 0.32
CA LEU A 173 -2.33 14.39 0.99
C LEU A 173 -2.58 14.78 2.45
N ASN A 174 -3.81 15.15 2.80
CA ASN A 174 -4.17 15.46 4.19
C ASN A 174 -4.67 14.25 4.98
N LEU A 175 -5.05 13.13 4.36
CA LEU A 175 -5.47 11.91 5.07
C LEU A 175 -4.45 11.43 6.12
N PRO A 176 -3.13 11.33 5.85
CA PRO A 176 -2.17 10.95 6.90
C PRO A 176 -2.08 11.99 8.03
N LYS A 177 -2.30 13.28 7.73
CA LYS A 177 -2.38 14.33 8.77
C LYS A 177 -3.66 14.20 9.60
N TYR A 178 -4.81 13.92 9.00
CA TYR A 178 -6.08 13.73 9.71
C TYR A 178 -6.08 12.46 10.57
N THR A 179 -5.47 11.36 10.11
CA THR A 179 -5.30 10.15 10.92
C THR A 179 -4.39 10.40 12.12
N LEU A 180 -3.31 11.16 11.95
CA LEU A 180 -2.47 11.62 13.07
C LEU A 180 -3.24 12.55 14.02
N TYR A 181 -4.07 13.45 13.48
CA TYR A 181 -4.89 14.37 14.28
C TYR A 181 -5.94 13.65 15.13
N LEU A 182 -6.62 12.63 14.59
CA LEU A 182 -7.62 11.84 15.33
C LEU A 182 -7.00 10.93 16.40
N THR A 183 -5.75 10.50 16.20
CA THR A 183 -5.05 9.66 17.17
C THR A 183 -4.43 10.50 18.29
N CYS A 184 -4.03 11.74 18.01
CA CYS A 184 -3.43 12.65 18.99
C CYS A 184 -4.46 13.54 19.72
N GLY A 185 -5.63 13.79 19.10
CA GLY A 185 -6.69 14.65 19.65
C GLY A 185 -7.68 13.96 20.59
N ARG A 186 -7.47 12.68 20.93
CA ARG A 186 -8.31 11.94 21.90
C ARG A 186 -7.66 11.85 23.28
N ASN A 187 -6.84 12.85 23.64
CA ASN A 187 -6.23 12.94 24.97
C ASN A 187 -5.97 14.39 25.42
N SER A 188 -6.86 15.31 25.05
CA SER A 188 -6.92 16.67 25.60
C SER A 188 -8.34 16.98 26.06
#